data_AF-A0A4Q6B9T7-F1
#
_entry.id   AF-A0A4Q6B9T7-F1
#
_cell.length_a   1.000
_cell.length_b   1.000
_cell.length_c   1.000
_cell.angle_alpha   90.00
_cell.angle_beta   90.00
_cell.angle_gamma   90.00
#
_symmetry.space_group_name_H-M   'P 1'
#
loop_
_entity.id
_entity.type
_entity.pdbx_description
1 polymer ?
#
loop_
_entity_poly.entity_id
_entity_poly.type
_entity_poly.pdbx_seq_one_letter_code
_entity_poly.pdbx_strand_id
1 'polypeptide(L)'
;MSEVLVVVNCGSSSVKLDVFDRAAQANPVQAKVERVGTREATLTVVADDAPKREEALGQADHARAVGALLDAVEGHGFTVVGVGHRVVHGGEKLTASVRIDDSVLAAIQACVPLAPLHNPANLLGIRAVAERMPNVPQVAVLDTAFHATLAPAAYLYAIPQRLRTEHGMRRYGFHGTSHRYVAARACAFLDRPASATKLITLHLGNGCSACAIDGGRSVDTTMGMTPLEGLVMGTRSGDLDPALVLQLARDLGIAETERLLNKESGLLGLSGQSQDMRDLLIRREAGDPDASLAVAVFVHR
;
A
#
# COMPACT_ATOMS: atom_id res chain seq x y z
N MET A 1 -30.66 12.32 -0.48
CA MET A 1 -29.52 11.52 -0.95
C MET A 1 -28.54 11.42 0.21
N SER A 2 -28.02 10.23 0.52
CA SER A 2 -27.02 10.10 1.58
C SER A 2 -25.71 10.75 1.15
N GLU A 3 -25.03 11.38 2.10
CA GLU A 3 -23.69 11.92 1.89
C GLU A 3 -22.64 10.83 2.10
N VAL A 4 -21.78 10.64 1.11
CA VAL A 4 -20.78 9.57 1.12
C VAL A 4 -19.36 10.11 0.93
N LEU A 5 -18.40 9.40 1.49
CA LEU A 5 -16.98 9.55 1.19
C LEU A 5 -16.55 8.42 0.28
N VAL A 6 -15.81 8.75 -0.78
CA VAL A 6 -15.26 7.75 -1.69
C VAL A 6 -13.77 7.55 -1.36
N VAL A 7 -13.32 6.31 -1.25
CA VAL A 7 -11.90 6.00 -1.02
C VAL A 7 -11.35 5.28 -2.24
N VAL A 8 -10.31 5.85 -2.86
CA VAL A 8 -9.68 5.33 -4.06
C VAL A 8 -8.27 4.83 -3.76
N ASN A 9 -7.95 3.62 -4.23
CA ASN A 9 -6.62 3.04 -4.16
C ASN A 9 -6.18 2.55 -5.54
N CYS A 10 -5.32 3.32 -6.20
CA CYS A 10 -4.72 2.96 -7.48
C CYS A 10 -3.39 2.21 -7.27
N GLY A 11 -3.38 0.92 -7.56
CA GLY A 11 -2.16 0.11 -7.67
C GLY A 11 -1.65 0.05 -9.11
N SER A 12 -0.55 -0.68 -9.33
CA SER A 12 0.05 -0.81 -10.67
C SER A 12 -0.83 -1.58 -11.66
N SER A 13 -1.57 -2.58 -11.20
CA SER A 13 -2.41 -3.47 -12.03
C SER A 13 -3.86 -3.60 -11.54
N SER A 14 -4.25 -2.80 -10.54
CA SER A 14 -5.62 -2.76 -10.03
C SER A 14 -5.97 -1.37 -9.52
N VAL A 15 -7.25 -1.03 -9.56
CA VAL A 15 -7.80 0.16 -8.90
C VAL A 15 -8.99 -0.29 -8.06
N LYS A 16 -9.07 0.19 -6.82
CA LYS A 16 -10.17 -0.11 -5.90
C LYS A 16 -10.86 1.17 -5.47
N LEU A 17 -12.17 1.07 -5.27
CA LEU A 17 -13.02 2.12 -4.78
C LEU A 17 -13.95 1.54 -3.70
N ASP A 18 -13.99 2.18 -2.54
CA ASP A 18 -14.98 1.92 -1.49
C ASP A 18 -15.81 3.19 -1.24
N VAL A 19 -17.11 3.02 -0.99
CA VAL A 19 -18.04 4.12 -0.67
C VAL A 19 -18.41 4.01 0.80
N PHE A 20 -18.09 5.03 1.61
CA PHE A 20 -18.44 5.08 3.02
C PHE A 20 -19.59 6.04 3.27
N ASP A 21 -20.71 5.52 3.78
CA ASP A 21 -21.83 6.34 4.24
C ASP A 21 -21.47 7.02 5.57
N ARG A 22 -21.49 8.35 5.60
CA ARG A 22 -21.09 9.13 6.78
C ARG A 22 -22.03 8.96 7.97
N ALA A 23 -23.31 8.75 7.71
CA ALA A 23 -24.32 8.64 8.76
C ALA A 23 -24.40 7.21 9.31
N ALA A 24 -24.35 6.21 8.41
CA ALA A 24 -24.49 4.81 8.78
C ALA A 24 -23.16 4.14 9.22
N GLN A 25 -22.00 4.76 8.93
CA GLN A 25 -20.68 4.13 9.05
C GLN A 25 -20.60 2.77 8.32
N ALA A 26 -21.37 2.61 7.25
CA ALA A 26 -21.41 1.42 6.41
C ALA A 26 -20.54 1.60 5.15
N ASN A 27 -20.22 0.49 4.49
CA ASN A 27 -19.56 0.48 3.18
C ASN A 27 -20.50 -0.10 2.12
N PRO A 28 -21.54 0.64 1.71
CA PRO A 28 -22.62 0.12 0.87
C PRO A 28 -22.19 -0.32 -0.53
N VAL A 29 -21.06 0.18 -1.04
CA VAL A 29 -20.56 -0.15 -2.38
C VAL A 29 -19.06 -0.32 -2.38
N GLN A 30 -18.62 -1.46 -2.90
CA GLN A 30 -17.23 -1.77 -3.18
C GLN A 30 -17.07 -2.07 -4.66
N ALA A 31 -16.10 -1.43 -5.30
CA ALA A 31 -15.81 -1.66 -6.69
C ALA A 31 -14.29 -1.83 -6.91
N LYS A 32 -13.92 -2.71 -7.81
CA LYS A 32 -12.52 -2.91 -8.21
C LYS A 32 -12.40 -3.16 -9.69
N VAL A 33 -11.32 -2.65 -10.28
CA VAL A 33 -10.84 -3.07 -11.59
C VAL A 33 -9.54 -3.82 -11.39
N GLU A 34 -9.45 -5.02 -11.92
CA GLU A 34 -8.24 -5.85 -11.92
C GLU A 34 -7.69 -5.97 -13.33
N ARG A 35 -6.40 -6.34 -13.44
CA ARG A 35 -5.67 -6.47 -14.72
C ARG A 35 -5.66 -5.18 -15.55
N VAL A 36 -5.57 -4.03 -14.87
CA VAL A 36 -5.41 -2.72 -15.51
C VAL A 36 -4.15 -2.70 -16.36
N GLY A 37 -4.23 -2.13 -17.56
CA GLY A 37 -3.16 -2.10 -18.56
C GLY A 37 -3.13 -3.33 -19.49
N THR A 38 -4.03 -4.30 -19.30
CA THR A 38 -4.17 -5.46 -20.20
C THR A 38 -5.50 -5.44 -20.95
N ARG A 39 -5.68 -6.36 -21.92
CA ARG A 39 -6.96 -6.57 -22.62
C ARG A 39 -7.99 -7.34 -21.79
N GLU A 40 -7.59 -7.84 -20.62
CA GLU A 40 -8.41 -8.68 -19.75
C GLU A 40 -8.91 -7.90 -18.52
N ALA A 41 -8.89 -6.56 -18.57
CA ALA A 41 -9.32 -5.77 -17.44
C ALA A 41 -10.80 -6.06 -17.12
N THR A 42 -11.09 -6.26 -15.83
CA THR A 42 -12.43 -6.63 -15.37
C THR A 42 -12.83 -5.76 -14.20
N LEU A 43 -14.01 -5.17 -14.31
CA LEU A 43 -14.71 -4.48 -13.24
C LEU A 43 -15.51 -5.48 -12.42
N THR A 44 -15.41 -5.40 -11.11
CA THR A 44 -16.29 -6.07 -10.16
C THR A 44 -16.92 -5.03 -9.26
N VAL A 45 -18.25 -5.07 -9.11
CA VAL A 45 -19.01 -4.22 -8.18
C VAL A 45 -19.80 -5.12 -7.23
N VAL A 46 -19.70 -4.81 -5.94
CA VAL A 46 -20.47 -5.41 -4.86
C VAL A 46 -21.21 -4.27 -4.17
N ALA A 47 -22.52 -4.38 -4.06
CA ALA A 47 -23.36 -3.42 -3.37
C ALA A 47 -24.32 -4.15 -2.43
N ASP A 48 -24.73 -3.52 -1.34
CA ASP A 48 -25.62 -4.15 -0.34
C ASP A 48 -27.03 -4.42 -0.90
N ASP A 49 -27.48 -3.62 -1.87
CA ASP A 49 -28.83 -3.64 -2.45
C ASP A 49 -28.91 -4.31 -3.83
N ALA A 50 -27.79 -4.83 -4.36
CA ALA A 50 -27.72 -5.42 -5.70
C ALA A 50 -26.83 -6.67 -5.75
N PRO A 51 -27.11 -7.63 -6.64
CA PRO A 51 -26.23 -8.77 -6.84
C PRO A 51 -24.86 -8.31 -7.34
N LYS A 52 -23.81 -9.06 -6.97
CA LYS A 52 -22.45 -8.86 -7.48
C LYS A 52 -22.47 -8.80 -9.01
N ARG A 53 -21.89 -7.73 -9.55
CA ARG A 53 -21.77 -7.49 -11.00
C ARG A 53 -20.32 -7.63 -11.42
N GLU A 54 -20.07 -8.35 -12.51
CA GLU A 54 -18.77 -8.41 -13.17
C GLU A 54 -18.90 -8.02 -14.64
N GLU A 55 -17.96 -7.21 -15.12
CA GLU A 55 -17.96 -6.68 -16.47
C GLU A 55 -16.53 -6.68 -17.04
N ALA A 56 -16.37 -7.21 -18.25
CA ALA A 56 -15.12 -7.08 -18.98
C ALA A 56 -14.99 -5.66 -19.54
N LEU A 57 -13.98 -4.92 -19.11
CA LEU A 57 -13.66 -3.59 -19.64
C LEU A 57 -12.82 -3.68 -20.93
N GLY A 58 -12.20 -4.83 -21.18
CA GLY A 58 -11.26 -4.98 -22.29
C GLY A 58 -9.96 -4.25 -22.01
N GLN A 59 -9.39 -3.59 -23.03
CA GLN A 59 -8.20 -2.76 -22.86
C GLN A 59 -8.53 -1.48 -22.09
N ALA A 60 -8.11 -1.41 -20.82
CA ALA A 60 -8.35 -0.26 -19.94
C ALA A 60 -7.05 0.18 -19.25
N ASP A 61 -6.74 1.47 -19.36
CA ASP A 61 -5.72 2.13 -18.56
C ASP A 61 -6.30 2.60 -17.21
N HIS A 62 -5.47 3.23 -16.36
CA HIS A 62 -5.91 3.73 -15.06
C HIS A 62 -7.01 4.79 -15.16
N ALA A 63 -7.00 5.63 -16.19
CA ALA A 63 -8.02 6.66 -16.37
C ALA A 63 -9.39 6.03 -16.66
N ARG A 64 -9.44 5.08 -17.62
CA ARG A 64 -10.66 4.33 -17.93
C ARG A 64 -11.12 3.48 -16.74
N ALA A 65 -10.19 2.85 -16.02
CA ALA A 65 -10.51 2.05 -14.84
C ALA A 65 -11.15 2.90 -13.73
N VAL A 66 -10.59 4.08 -13.44
CA VAL A 66 -11.15 5.01 -12.45
C VAL A 66 -12.52 5.53 -12.91
N GLY A 67 -12.67 5.90 -14.18
CA GLY A 67 -13.95 6.31 -14.75
C GLY A 67 -15.04 5.27 -14.53
N ALA A 68 -14.76 4.00 -14.87
CA ALA A 68 -15.71 2.90 -14.69
C ALA A 68 -16.09 2.66 -13.21
N LEU A 69 -15.15 2.89 -12.28
CA LEU A 69 -15.44 2.82 -10.85
C LEU A 69 -16.33 3.97 -10.38
N LEU A 70 -16.11 5.18 -10.89
CA LEU A 70 -16.95 6.34 -10.56
C LEU A 70 -18.36 6.22 -11.13
N ASP A 71 -18.50 5.71 -12.36
CA ASP A 71 -19.81 5.42 -12.97
C ASP A 71 -20.62 4.45 -12.10
N ALA A 72 -19.96 3.45 -11.51
CA ALA A 72 -20.60 2.51 -10.59
C ALA A 72 -21.12 3.19 -9.31
N VAL A 73 -20.48 4.26 -8.83
CA VAL A 73 -20.93 5.03 -7.67
C VAL A 73 -22.10 5.95 -8.03
N GLU A 74 -22.00 6.69 -9.14
CA GLU A 74 -23.01 7.65 -9.60
C GLU A 74 -24.38 6.97 -9.80
N GLY A 75 -24.39 5.69 -10.21
CA GLY A 75 -25.62 4.90 -10.39
C GLY A 75 -26.48 4.68 -9.14
N HIS A 76 -25.96 4.94 -7.94
CA HIS A 76 -26.68 4.71 -6.67
C HIS A 76 -27.34 5.99 -6.10
N GLY A 77 -27.20 7.14 -6.76
CA GLY A 77 -27.84 8.39 -6.32
C GLY A 77 -27.25 8.98 -5.02
N PHE A 78 -26.00 8.66 -4.71
CA PHE A 78 -25.29 9.24 -3.57
C PHE A 78 -24.83 10.67 -3.85
N THR A 79 -24.67 11.47 -2.78
CA THR A 79 -23.97 12.75 -2.85
C THR A 79 -22.55 12.57 -2.34
N VAL A 80 -21.57 12.55 -3.25
CA VAL A 80 -20.15 12.45 -2.89
C VAL A 80 -19.69 13.78 -2.30
N VAL A 81 -19.32 13.79 -1.01
CA VAL A 81 -18.89 15.01 -0.30
C VAL A 81 -17.37 15.09 -0.10
N GLY A 82 -16.63 14.05 -0.44
CA GLY A 82 -15.18 14.04 -0.44
C GLY A 82 -14.58 12.74 -0.96
N VAL A 83 -13.36 12.81 -1.49
CA VAL A 83 -12.63 11.64 -1.97
C VAL A 83 -11.27 11.51 -1.27
N GLY A 84 -11.02 10.36 -0.66
CA GLY A 84 -9.73 10.00 -0.07
C GLY A 84 -8.91 9.15 -1.03
N HIS A 85 -7.67 9.54 -1.30
CA HIS A 85 -6.76 8.79 -2.16
C HIS A 85 -5.65 8.18 -1.32
N ARG A 86 -5.47 6.86 -1.42
CA ARG A 86 -4.22 6.25 -0.95
C ARG A 86 -3.08 6.69 -1.87
N VAL A 87 -2.04 7.26 -1.27
CA VAL A 87 -0.79 7.62 -1.95
C VAL A 87 0.35 6.88 -1.28
N VAL A 88 1.18 6.19 -2.06
CA VAL A 88 2.24 5.35 -1.48
C VAL A 88 3.33 6.19 -0.83
N HIS A 89 3.87 7.18 -1.54
CA HIS A 89 5.04 7.92 -1.05
C HIS A 89 4.81 9.43 -0.97
N GLY A 90 5.03 9.99 0.23
CA GLY A 90 4.93 11.42 0.52
C GLY A 90 6.25 12.17 0.63
N GLY A 91 7.36 11.43 0.65
CA GLY A 91 8.67 11.99 0.88
C GLY A 91 8.74 12.62 2.28
N GLU A 92 9.64 13.60 2.43
CA GLU A 92 9.79 14.30 3.71
C GLU A 92 8.76 15.42 3.90
N LYS A 93 8.09 15.86 2.83
CA LYS A 93 7.21 17.03 2.84
C LYS A 93 5.79 16.70 3.29
N LEU A 94 5.26 15.55 2.89
CA LEU A 94 3.87 15.18 3.14
C LEU A 94 3.78 14.20 4.31
N THR A 95 3.79 14.74 5.54
CA THR A 95 3.88 13.97 6.79
C THR A 95 2.53 13.69 7.46
N ALA A 96 1.43 14.14 6.86
CA ALA A 96 0.07 13.91 7.32
C ALA A 96 -0.88 13.85 6.12
N SER A 97 -2.09 13.35 6.34
CA SER A 97 -3.15 13.46 5.33
C SER A 97 -3.41 14.92 5.00
N VAL A 98 -3.51 15.25 3.71
CA VAL A 98 -3.56 16.65 3.25
C VAL A 98 -4.60 16.80 2.14
N ARG A 99 -5.34 17.91 2.16
CA ARG A 99 -6.23 18.28 1.06
C ARG A 99 -5.40 18.47 -0.21
N ILE A 100 -5.83 17.87 -1.30
CA ILE A 100 -5.12 17.94 -2.58
C ILE A 100 -5.35 19.32 -3.21
N ASP A 101 -4.25 19.96 -3.56
CA ASP A 101 -4.13 21.12 -4.44
C ASP A 101 -2.93 20.91 -5.40
N ASP A 102 -2.64 21.89 -6.25
CA ASP A 102 -1.54 21.81 -7.22
C ASP A 102 -0.18 21.63 -6.55
N SER A 103 0.02 22.19 -5.35
CA SER A 103 1.28 22.07 -4.60
C SER A 103 1.47 20.65 -4.06
N VAL A 104 0.39 20.02 -3.59
CA VAL A 104 0.38 18.62 -3.14
C VAL A 104 0.60 17.69 -4.32
N LEU A 105 -0.03 17.94 -5.47
CA LEU A 105 0.20 17.17 -6.70
C LEU A 105 1.67 17.22 -7.14
N ALA A 106 2.27 18.41 -7.13
CA ALA A 106 3.68 18.59 -7.43
C ALA A 106 4.59 17.86 -6.43
N ALA A 107 4.25 17.88 -5.14
CA ALA A 107 4.98 17.16 -4.11
C ALA A 107 4.91 15.62 -4.27
N ILE A 108 3.73 15.08 -4.60
CA ILE A 108 3.57 13.64 -4.91
C ILE A 108 4.34 13.27 -6.18
N GLN A 109 4.30 14.12 -7.21
CA GLN A 109 5.05 13.94 -8.46
C GLN A 109 6.56 13.92 -8.23
N ALA A 110 7.08 14.80 -7.36
CA ALA A 110 8.49 14.80 -6.98
C ALA A 110 8.92 13.53 -6.23
N CYS A 111 7.98 12.79 -5.64
CA CYS A 111 8.23 11.50 -4.99
C CYS A 111 8.17 10.30 -5.93
N VAL A 112 7.89 10.49 -7.24
CA VAL A 112 7.86 9.38 -8.21
C VAL A 112 9.17 8.59 -8.25
N PRO A 113 10.38 9.19 -8.20
CA PRO A 113 11.61 8.42 -8.13
C PRO A 113 11.72 7.49 -6.90
N LEU A 114 11.01 7.80 -5.81
CA LEU A 114 10.99 6.98 -4.58
C LEU A 114 9.97 5.84 -4.66
N ALA A 115 8.94 5.97 -5.49
CA ALA A 115 7.90 4.95 -5.68
C ALA A 115 7.42 4.90 -7.15
N PRO A 116 8.29 4.53 -8.10
CA PRO A 116 8.03 4.68 -9.54
C PRO A 116 6.88 3.82 -10.04
N LEU A 117 6.61 2.67 -9.39
CA LEU A 117 5.52 1.79 -9.76
C LEU A 117 4.15 2.16 -9.15
N HIS A 118 4.12 3.14 -8.24
CA HIS A 118 2.92 3.41 -7.43
C HIS A 118 2.45 4.86 -7.53
N ASN A 119 3.33 5.83 -7.25
CA ASN A 119 2.95 7.25 -7.25
C ASN A 119 2.38 7.72 -8.61
N PRO A 120 2.88 7.27 -9.79
CA PRO A 120 2.24 7.61 -11.05
C PRO A 120 0.78 7.15 -11.16
N ALA A 121 0.47 5.92 -10.74
CA ALA A 121 -0.90 5.41 -10.71
C ALA A 121 -1.78 6.18 -9.72
N ASN A 122 -1.23 6.58 -8.56
CA ASN A 122 -1.94 7.42 -7.60
C ASN A 122 -2.30 8.79 -8.20
N LEU A 123 -1.36 9.44 -8.88
CA LEU A 123 -1.56 10.73 -9.54
C LEU A 123 -2.60 10.65 -10.66
N LEU A 124 -2.59 9.58 -11.46
CA LEU A 124 -3.60 9.35 -12.49
C LEU A 124 -5.00 9.24 -11.88
N GLY A 125 -5.14 8.51 -10.76
CA GLY A 125 -6.42 8.41 -10.06
C GLY A 125 -6.93 9.73 -9.51
N ILE A 126 -6.04 10.53 -8.92
CA ILE A 126 -6.39 11.87 -8.41
C ILE A 126 -6.87 12.77 -9.56
N ARG A 127 -6.15 12.80 -10.68
CA ARG A 127 -6.52 13.60 -11.86
C ARG A 127 -7.85 13.15 -12.46
N ALA A 128 -8.06 11.85 -12.61
CA ALA A 128 -9.31 11.31 -13.14
C ALA A 128 -10.53 11.66 -12.26
N VAL A 129 -10.39 11.63 -10.94
CA VAL A 129 -11.45 12.10 -10.02
C VAL A 129 -11.65 13.61 -10.14
N ALA A 130 -10.58 14.41 -10.28
CA ALA A 130 -10.68 15.86 -10.42
C ALA A 130 -11.43 16.27 -11.70
N GLU A 131 -11.22 15.56 -12.80
CA GLU A 131 -11.92 15.80 -14.06
C GLU A 131 -13.42 15.48 -13.97
N ARG A 132 -13.78 14.38 -13.28
CA ARG A 132 -15.17 13.92 -13.16
C ARG A 132 -15.96 14.64 -12.08
N MET A 133 -15.31 15.04 -10.99
CA MET A 133 -15.92 15.62 -9.79
C MET A 133 -15.18 16.92 -9.37
N PRO A 134 -15.17 17.96 -10.21
CA PRO A 134 -14.31 19.14 -10.03
C PRO A 134 -14.59 19.95 -8.76
N ASN A 135 -15.81 19.84 -8.22
CA ASN A 135 -16.22 20.58 -7.02
C ASN A 135 -16.08 19.77 -5.72
N VAL A 136 -15.70 18.49 -5.80
CA VAL A 136 -15.59 17.61 -4.64
C VAL A 136 -14.16 17.69 -4.07
N PRO A 137 -13.98 17.98 -2.78
CA PRO A 137 -12.66 18.04 -2.17
C PRO A 137 -12.00 16.66 -2.14
N GLN A 138 -10.73 16.61 -2.53
CA GLN A 138 -9.90 15.40 -2.49
C GLN A 138 -8.84 15.49 -1.40
N VAL A 139 -8.49 14.36 -0.78
CA VAL A 139 -7.49 14.26 0.28
C VAL A 139 -6.51 13.14 -0.04
N ALA A 140 -5.21 13.43 0.02
CA ALA A 140 -4.17 12.42 -0.07
C ALA A 140 -3.91 11.82 1.33
N VAL A 141 -3.91 10.49 1.42
CA VAL A 141 -3.59 9.73 2.62
C VAL A 141 -2.37 8.87 2.34
N LEU A 142 -1.26 9.20 2.99
CA LEU A 142 0.05 8.70 2.61
C LEU A 142 0.47 7.51 3.47
N ASP A 143 0.91 6.42 2.84
CA ASP A 143 1.39 5.23 3.58
C ASP A 143 2.62 5.53 4.45
N THR A 144 3.39 6.55 4.07
CA THR A 144 4.62 7.00 4.74
C THR A 144 4.36 7.98 5.90
N ALA A 145 3.18 8.63 5.94
CA ALA A 145 2.93 9.75 6.85
C ALA A 145 3.01 9.36 8.34
N PHE A 146 2.50 8.18 8.72
CA PHE A 146 2.53 7.74 10.12
C PHE A 146 3.97 7.59 10.67
N HIS A 147 4.90 7.22 9.79
CA HIS A 147 6.31 7.03 10.09
C HIS A 147 7.14 8.33 10.00
N ALA A 148 6.53 9.47 9.68
CA ALA A 148 7.22 10.77 9.74
C ALA A 148 7.66 11.16 11.16
N THR A 149 7.22 10.40 12.17
CA THR A 149 7.57 10.58 13.59
C THR A 149 8.87 9.88 14.01
N LEU A 150 9.49 9.09 13.12
CA LEU A 150 10.77 8.42 13.36
C LEU A 150 11.88 9.42 13.72
N ALA A 151 12.64 9.11 14.77
CA ALA A 151 13.83 9.88 15.13
C ALA A 151 14.98 9.62 14.12
N PRO A 152 15.96 10.53 13.99
CA PRO A 152 17.13 10.32 13.11
C PRO A 152 17.80 8.96 13.28
N ALA A 153 17.96 8.48 14.50
CA ALA A 153 18.55 7.17 14.77
C ALA A 153 17.77 6.00 14.15
N ALA A 154 16.46 6.13 13.92
CA ALA A 154 15.61 5.08 13.36
C ALA A 154 15.47 5.17 11.83
N TYR A 155 15.65 6.37 11.24
CA TYR A 155 15.49 6.53 9.79
C TYR A 155 16.79 6.67 9.00
N LEU A 156 17.91 6.94 9.65
CA LEU A 156 19.20 7.08 8.98
C LEU A 156 19.84 5.72 8.74
N TYR A 157 20.17 5.43 7.48
CA TYR A 157 21.08 4.34 7.16
C TYR A 157 22.53 4.76 7.47
N ALA A 158 23.37 3.79 7.83
CA ALA A 158 24.80 3.99 8.09
C ALA A 158 25.61 4.14 6.78
N ILE A 159 25.24 5.14 5.97
CA ILE A 159 25.84 5.47 4.67
C ILE A 159 26.23 6.96 4.64
N PRO A 160 27.05 7.41 3.66
CA PRO A 160 27.49 8.81 3.61
C PRO A 160 26.33 9.81 3.62
N GLN A 161 26.42 10.83 4.49
CA GLN A 161 25.38 11.85 4.70
C GLN A 161 24.88 12.50 3.40
N ARG A 162 25.77 12.70 2.41
CA ARG A 162 25.43 13.31 1.12
C ARG A 162 24.28 12.59 0.42
N LEU A 163 24.18 11.27 0.53
CA LEU A 163 23.13 10.48 -0.11
C LEU A 163 21.75 10.81 0.47
N ARG A 164 21.68 11.13 1.76
CA ARG A 164 20.46 11.65 2.37
C ARG A 164 20.16 13.07 1.89
N THR A 165 21.13 13.98 1.95
CA THR A 165 20.88 15.41 1.67
C THR A 165 20.59 15.69 0.20
N GLU A 166 21.20 14.95 -0.71
CA GLU A 166 21.07 15.15 -2.16
C GLU A 166 19.98 14.27 -2.78
N HIS A 167 19.76 13.06 -2.25
CA HIS A 167 18.85 12.07 -2.85
C HIS A 167 17.70 11.63 -1.94
N GLY A 168 17.63 12.14 -0.69
CA GLY A 168 16.57 11.78 0.24
C GLY A 168 16.58 10.30 0.66
N MET A 169 17.75 9.63 0.61
CA MET A 169 17.90 8.22 1.01
C MET A 169 17.79 8.07 2.53
N ARG A 170 16.67 7.51 2.99
CA ARG A 170 16.35 7.26 4.40
C ARG A 170 15.23 6.23 4.49
N ARG A 171 14.98 5.70 5.69
CA ARG A 171 13.74 4.97 6.00
C ARG A 171 12.55 5.91 5.90
N TYR A 172 11.54 5.51 5.13
CA TYR A 172 10.22 6.14 5.12
C TYR A 172 9.17 5.25 5.78
N GLY A 173 9.23 3.93 5.55
CA GLY A 173 8.22 2.99 6.04
C GLY A 173 6.89 3.07 5.28
N PHE A 174 6.15 1.97 5.22
CA PHE A 174 4.86 1.89 4.55
C PHE A 174 3.84 1.14 5.41
N HIS A 175 2.61 1.00 4.91
CA HIS A 175 1.45 0.53 5.68
C HIS A 175 1.12 1.43 6.88
N GLY A 176 1.58 2.69 6.89
CA GLY A 176 1.37 3.62 8.00
C GLY A 176 -0.10 3.86 8.31
N THR A 177 -0.98 3.91 7.30
CA THR A 177 -2.43 4.01 7.50
C THR A 177 -2.99 2.82 8.28
N SER A 178 -2.50 1.60 7.98
CA SER A 178 -2.92 0.38 8.69
C SER A 178 -2.38 0.37 10.11
N HIS A 179 -1.08 0.60 10.31
CA HIS A 179 -0.46 0.66 11.62
C HIS A 179 -1.12 1.71 12.52
N ARG A 180 -1.38 2.91 12.00
CA ARG A 180 -2.11 3.97 12.70
C ARG A 180 -3.50 3.51 13.13
N TYR A 181 -4.25 2.87 12.22
CA TYR A 181 -5.60 2.40 12.50
C TYR A 181 -5.61 1.32 13.59
N VAL A 182 -4.83 0.25 13.42
CA VAL A 182 -4.85 -0.88 14.37
C VAL A 182 -4.29 -0.49 15.73
N ALA A 183 -3.34 0.45 15.80
CA ALA A 183 -2.84 0.99 17.06
C ALA A 183 -3.95 1.75 17.82
N ALA A 184 -4.70 2.62 17.13
CA ALA A 184 -5.83 3.32 17.74
C ALA A 184 -6.93 2.36 18.19
N ARG A 185 -7.25 1.33 17.38
CA ARG A 185 -8.21 0.29 17.74
C ARG A 185 -7.76 -0.55 18.94
N ALA A 186 -6.48 -0.89 19.02
CA ALA A 186 -5.91 -1.61 20.16
C ALA A 186 -5.98 -0.77 21.45
N CYS A 187 -5.67 0.52 21.38
CA CYS A 187 -5.81 1.43 22.53
C CYS A 187 -7.26 1.49 23.04
N ALA A 188 -8.23 1.63 22.13
CA ALA A 188 -9.65 1.62 22.47
C ALA A 188 -10.11 0.28 23.05
N PHE A 189 -9.64 -0.84 22.50
CA PHE A 189 -9.97 -2.18 22.98
C PHE A 189 -9.42 -2.45 24.39
N LEU A 190 -8.21 -1.96 24.67
CA LEU A 190 -7.56 -2.11 25.97
C LEU A 190 -8.03 -1.07 27.01
N ASP A 191 -8.91 -0.15 26.62
CA ASP A 191 -9.33 1.01 27.43
C ASP A 191 -8.13 1.80 27.99
N ARG A 192 -7.14 2.07 27.12
CA ARG A 192 -5.91 2.77 27.50
C ARG A 192 -5.63 3.93 26.55
N PRO A 193 -5.23 5.11 27.07
CA PRO A 193 -4.81 6.21 26.21
C PRO A 193 -3.53 5.86 25.47
N ALA A 194 -3.41 6.34 24.22
CA ALA A 194 -2.23 6.11 23.38
C ALA A 194 -0.93 6.54 24.07
N SER A 195 -0.94 7.66 24.82
CA SER A 195 0.20 8.20 25.56
C SER A 195 0.79 7.26 26.63
N ALA A 196 0.01 6.28 27.10
CA ALA A 196 0.42 5.31 28.12
C ALA A 196 0.59 3.89 27.55
N THR A 197 0.70 3.76 26.23
CA THR A 197 0.67 2.46 25.55
C THR A 197 1.85 2.33 24.59
N LYS A 198 2.54 1.19 24.67
CA LYS A 198 3.59 0.76 23.75
C LYS A 198 3.09 -0.47 23.00
N LEU A 199 3.17 -0.45 21.68
CA LEU A 199 2.65 -1.50 20.82
C LEU A 199 3.71 -1.93 19.81
N ILE A 200 3.69 -3.21 19.47
CA ILE A 200 4.27 -3.72 18.23
C ILE A 200 3.09 -4.16 17.37
N THR A 201 2.95 -3.57 16.18
CA THR A 201 1.88 -3.90 15.24
C THR A 201 2.46 -4.67 14.06
N LEU A 202 1.86 -5.81 13.73
CA LEU A 202 2.24 -6.64 12.59
C LEU A 202 1.16 -6.54 11.51
N HIS A 203 1.50 -5.88 10.40
CA HIS A 203 0.67 -5.91 9.19
C HIS A 203 1.18 -7.04 8.31
N LEU A 204 0.49 -8.17 8.30
CA LEU A 204 0.88 -9.38 7.58
C LEU A 204 -0.10 -9.65 6.42
N GLY A 205 0.38 -9.45 5.19
CA GLY A 205 -0.37 -9.71 3.96
C GLY A 205 0.60 -10.11 2.85
N ASN A 206 0.29 -9.81 1.59
CA ASN A 206 1.27 -10.02 0.50
C ASN A 206 2.48 -9.06 0.64
N GLY A 207 2.28 -7.91 1.29
CA GLY A 207 3.36 -7.14 1.88
C GLY A 207 3.31 -7.26 3.40
N CYS A 208 4.47 -7.43 4.02
CA CYS A 208 4.58 -7.58 5.47
C CYS A 208 5.41 -6.45 6.07
N SER A 209 4.96 -5.90 7.19
CA SER A 209 5.75 -4.95 7.96
C SER A 209 5.41 -5.02 9.44
N ALA A 210 6.41 -4.87 10.29
CA ALA A 210 6.22 -4.61 11.72
C ALA A 210 6.49 -3.13 12.02
N CYS A 211 5.81 -2.58 13.02
CA CYS A 211 5.99 -1.20 13.47
C CYS A 211 6.03 -1.17 15.00
N ALA A 212 7.07 -0.55 15.55
CA ALA A 212 7.13 -0.22 16.97
C ALA A 212 6.47 1.15 17.19
N ILE A 213 5.56 1.22 18.16
CA ILE A 213 4.74 2.39 18.43
C ILE A 213 4.85 2.73 19.92
N ASP A 214 5.21 3.96 20.22
CA ASP A 214 5.30 4.49 21.58
C ASP A 214 4.46 5.77 21.67
N GLY A 215 3.49 5.82 22.59
CA GLY A 215 2.68 7.02 22.76
C GLY A 215 1.77 7.33 21.57
N GLY A 216 1.40 6.32 20.76
CA GLY A 216 0.66 6.50 19.50
C GLY A 216 1.50 7.01 18.32
N ARG A 217 2.82 7.09 18.46
CA ARG A 217 3.77 7.53 17.42
C ARG A 217 4.60 6.35 16.94
N SER A 218 4.87 6.28 15.63
CA SER A 218 5.81 5.28 15.11
C SER A 218 7.23 5.65 15.55
N VAL A 219 7.91 4.72 16.21
CA VAL A 219 9.29 4.89 16.67
C VAL A 219 10.28 4.01 15.90
N ASP A 220 9.79 2.93 15.29
CA ASP A 220 10.53 2.14 14.30
C ASP A 220 9.56 1.40 13.35
N THR A 221 10.05 0.97 12.20
CA THR A 221 9.29 0.18 11.21
C THR A 221 10.23 -0.64 10.33
N THR A 222 9.84 -1.86 10.00
CA THR A 222 10.73 -2.78 9.27
C THR A 222 10.94 -2.37 7.82
N MET A 223 9.94 -1.77 7.18
CA MET A 223 10.09 -1.31 5.81
C MET A 223 10.96 -0.05 5.72
N GLY A 224 11.72 0.02 4.63
CA GLY A 224 12.82 0.95 4.44
C GLY A 224 12.48 2.23 3.70
N MET A 225 13.43 2.67 2.88
CA MET A 225 13.20 3.61 1.78
C MET A 225 12.20 3.06 0.77
N THR A 226 12.23 1.74 0.57
CA THR A 226 11.32 1.00 -0.31
C THR A 226 10.57 -0.08 0.50
N PRO A 227 9.46 -0.60 -0.04
CA PRO A 227 8.74 -1.71 0.59
C PRO A 227 9.45 -3.07 0.52
N LEU A 228 10.74 -3.12 0.15
CA LEU A 228 11.52 -4.34 -0.01
C LEU A 228 12.15 -4.81 1.31
N GLU A 229 12.61 -3.87 2.15
CA GLU A 229 13.28 -4.15 3.43
C GLU A 229 12.33 -4.76 4.47
N GLY A 230 12.88 -5.55 5.38
CA GLY A 230 12.22 -6.08 6.56
C GLY A 230 11.81 -7.54 6.46
N LEU A 231 10.54 -7.81 6.78
CA LEU A 231 9.98 -9.15 6.86
C LEU A 231 9.96 -9.88 5.51
N VAL A 232 9.95 -11.20 5.56
CA VAL A 232 9.62 -12.05 4.40
C VAL A 232 8.20 -11.75 3.96
N MET A 233 7.98 -11.64 2.64
CA MET A 233 6.67 -11.33 2.05
C MET A 233 6.32 -12.35 0.97
N GLY A 234 5.21 -12.16 0.25
CA GLY A 234 4.80 -13.11 -0.79
C GLY A 234 5.84 -13.30 -1.89
N THR A 235 6.31 -12.20 -2.50
CA THR A 235 7.30 -12.24 -3.60
C THR A 235 8.55 -11.38 -3.36
N ARG A 236 8.60 -10.67 -2.23
CA ARG A 236 9.71 -9.79 -1.86
C ARG A 236 10.64 -10.49 -0.88
N SER A 237 11.93 -10.27 -1.04
CA SER A 237 12.95 -10.93 -0.22
C SER A 237 12.87 -10.59 1.26
N GLY A 238 12.52 -9.34 1.59
CA GLY A 238 12.85 -8.81 2.92
C GLY A 238 14.34 -8.56 3.05
N ASP A 239 14.83 -8.61 4.27
CA ASP A 239 16.24 -8.37 4.60
C ASP A 239 17.19 -9.40 3.99
N LEU A 240 18.26 -8.90 3.37
CA LEU A 240 19.35 -9.68 2.80
C LEU A 240 20.69 -9.00 3.14
N ASP A 241 21.78 -9.78 3.02
CA ASP A 241 23.13 -9.22 3.04
C ASP A 241 23.33 -8.26 1.83
N PRO A 242 23.75 -7.00 2.03
CA PRO A 242 24.07 -6.09 0.94
C PRO A 242 25.11 -6.64 -0.04
N ALA A 243 26.09 -7.44 0.41
CA ALA A 243 27.10 -8.05 -0.45
C ALA A 243 26.50 -9.08 -1.42
N LEU A 244 25.46 -9.81 -0.99
CA LEU A 244 24.70 -10.71 -1.85
C LEU A 244 23.96 -9.92 -2.94
N VAL A 245 23.32 -8.81 -2.58
CA VAL A 245 22.63 -7.94 -3.56
C VAL A 245 23.62 -7.39 -4.60
N LEU A 246 24.81 -6.97 -4.16
CA LEU A 246 25.87 -6.52 -5.06
C LEU A 246 26.39 -7.63 -5.98
N GLN A 247 26.45 -8.88 -5.49
CA GLN A 247 26.83 -10.02 -6.30
C GLN A 247 25.78 -10.30 -7.39
N LEU A 248 24.50 -10.36 -7.03
CA LEU A 248 23.40 -10.52 -7.99
C LEU A 248 23.42 -9.43 -9.07
N ALA A 249 23.63 -8.17 -8.67
CA ALA A 249 23.67 -7.05 -9.60
C ALA A 249 24.85 -7.14 -10.59
N ARG A 250 26.00 -7.69 -10.18
CA ARG A 250 27.13 -7.93 -11.08
C ARG A 250 26.86 -9.07 -12.05
N ASP A 251 26.22 -10.14 -11.59
CA ASP A 251 26.04 -11.36 -12.37
C ASP A 251 24.83 -11.27 -13.32
N LEU A 252 23.74 -10.64 -12.88
CA LEU A 252 22.46 -10.59 -13.59
C LEU A 252 22.13 -9.20 -14.16
N GLY A 253 22.81 -8.16 -13.68
CA GLY A 253 22.47 -6.76 -13.95
C GLY A 253 21.41 -6.21 -12.99
N ILE A 254 21.31 -4.87 -12.94
CA ILE A 254 20.46 -4.15 -11.97
C ILE A 254 18.97 -4.49 -12.18
N ALA A 255 18.47 -4.39 -13.41
CA ALA A 255 17.05 -4.58 -13.70
C ALA A 255 16.57 -5.99 -13.35
N GLU A 256 17.38 -7.01 -13.64
CA GLU A 256 17.04 -8.39 -13.33
C GLU A 256 17.13 -8.68 -11.83
N THR A 257 18.12 -8.10 -11.15
CA THR A 257 18.22 -8.17 -9.68
C THR A 257 17.00 -7.52 -9.01
N GLU A 258 16.56 -6.36 -9.48
CA GLU A 258 15.35 -5.70 -8.97
C GLU A 258 14.10 -6.55 -9.19
N ARG A 259 13.97 -7.17 -10.36
CA ARG A 259 12.87 -8.09 -10.69
C ARG A 259 12.88 -9.29 -9.73
N LEU A 260 14.02 -9.97 -9.61
CA LEU A 260 14.19 -11.15 -8.76
C LEU A 260 13.81 -10.84 -7.31
N LEU A 261 14.34 -9.74 -6.75
CA LEU A 261 14.12 -9.37 -5.36
C LEU A 261 12.68 -8.93 -5.06
N ASN A 262 11.95 -8.40 -6.05
CA ASN A 262 10.57 -7.92 -5.86
C ASN A 262 9.48 -8.92 -6.28
N LYS A 263 9.77 -9.83 -7.22
CA LYS A 263 8.76 -10.65 -7.90
C LYS A 263 8.97 -12.15 -7.79
N GLU A 264 10.18 -12.61 -7.47
CA GLU A 264 10.53 -14.05 -7.45
C GLU A 264 11.15 -14.51 -6.13
N SER A 265 11.21 -13.64 -5.13
CA SER A 265 11.78 -13.93 -3.81
C SER A 265 10.68 -14.25 -2.79
N GLY A 266 11.00 -14.19 -1.49
CA GLY A 266 10.02 -14.33 -0.41
C GLY A 266 9.44 -15.74 -0.33
N LEU A 267 8.16 -15.84 0.06
CA LEU A 267 7.44 -17.11 0.14
C LEU A 267 7.42 -17.87 -1.20
N LEU A 268 7.29 -17.15 -2.32
CA LEU A 268 7.35 -17.74 -3.65
C LEU A 268 8.72 -18.35 -3.93
N GLY A 269 9.79 -17.60 -3.69
CA GLY A 269 11.16 -18.08 -3.91
C GLY A 269 11.53 -19.25 -3.02
N LEU A 270 11.10 -19.23 -1.75
CA LEU A 270 11.37 -20.30 -0.79
C LEU A 270 10.57 -21.58 -1.06
N SER A 271 9.30 -21.45 -1.46
CA SER A 271 8.42 -22.60 -1.71
C SER A 271 8.50 -23.12 -3.16
N GLY A 272 9.10 -22.34 -4.07
CA GLY A 272 9.16 -22.58 -5.50
C GLY A 272 7.81 -22.55 -6.23
N GLN A 273 6.70 -22.26 -5.54
CA GLN A 273 5.36 -22.58 -6.07
C GLN A 273 4.26 -21.59 -5.70
N SER A 274 4.21 -21.05 -4.47
CA SER A 274 3.15 -20.10 -4.08
C SER A 274 3.68 -18.96 -3.23
N GLN A 275 3.13 -17.77 -3.48
CA GLN A 275 3.30 -16.57 -2.66
C GLN A 275 2.21 -16.45 -1.57
N ASP A 276 1.18 -17.29 -1.60
CA ASP A 276 0.01 -17.21 -0.71
C ASP A 276 0.21 -18.10 0.51
N MET A 277 0.20 -17.50 1.70
CA MET A 277 0.36 -18.20 2.97
C MET A 277 -0.73 -19.28 3.18
N ARG A 278 -1.95 -19.08 2.66
CA ARG A 278 -3.03 -20.07 2.81
C ARG A 278 -2.70 -21.36 2.07
N ASP A 279 -2.23 -21.25 0.83
CA ASP A 279 -1.82 -22.40 0.02
C ASP A 279 -0.64 -23.14 0.69
N LEU A 280 0.32 -22.39 1.22
CA LEU A 280 1.48 -22.96 1.89
C LEU A 280 1.12 -23.70 3.18
N LEU A 281 0.15 -23.20 3.96
CA LEU A 281 -0.32 -23.89 5.16
C LEU A 281 -1.01 -25.22 4.82
N ILE A 282 -1.85 -25.25 3.78
CA ILE A 282 -2.50 -26.47 3.29
C ILE A 282 -1.45 -27.49 2.84
N ARG A 283 -0.44 -27.05 2.07
CA ARG A 283 0.62 -27.93 1.59
C ARG A 283 1.53 -28.44 2.70
N ARG A 284 1.85 -27.58 3.68
CA ARG A 284 2.57 -27.98 4.90
C ARG A 284 1.81 -29.08 5.64
N GLU A 285 0.49 -28.96 5.79
CA GLU A 285 -0.35 -30.00 6.41
C GLU A 285 -0.35 -31.30 5.58
N ALA A 286 -0.24 -31.20 4.26
CA ALA A 286 -0.07 -32.34 3.35
C ALA A 286 1.36 -32.92 3.32
N GLY A 287 2.30 -32.41 4.14
CA GLY A 287 3.66 -32.92 4.26
C GLY A 287 4.68 -32.37 3.25
N ASP A 288 4.38 -31.24 2.60
CA ASP A 288 5.29 -30.58 1.65
C ASP A 288 6.48 -29.94 2.39
N PRO A 289 7.74 -30.37 2.12
CA PRO A 289 8.92 -29.87 2.82
C PRO A 289 9.26 -28.42 2.44
N ASP A 290 9.04 -27.99 1.20
CA ASP A 290 9.36 -26.64 0.74
C ASP A 290 8.36 -25.63 1.30
N ALA A 291 7.08 -26.00 1.36
CA ALA A 291 6.07 -25.19 2.04
C ALA A 291 6.35 -25.09 3.55
N SER A 292 6.78 -26.19 4.18
CA SER A 292 7.16 -26.21 5.60
C SER A 292 8.34 -25.27 5.88
N LEU A 293 9.38 -25.31 5.04
CA LEU A 293 10.54 -24.43 5.13
C LEU A 293 10.15 -22.96 4.93
N ALA A 294 9.36 -22.65 3.90
CA ALA A 294 8.92 -21.28 3.62
C ALA A 294 8.16 -20.68 4.81
N VAL A 295 7.21 -21.43 5.40
CA VAL A 295 6.47 -21.02 6.59
C VAL A 295 7.40 -20.85 7.80
N ALA A 296 8.34 -21.77 8.01
CA ALA A 296 9.28 -21.69 9.13
C ALA A 296 10.19 -20.45 9.04
N VAL A 297 10.72 -20.16 7.85
CA VAL A 297 11.54 -18.96 7.60
C VAL A 297 10.71 -17.69 7.81
N PHE A 298 9.46 -17.65 7.33
CA PHE A 298 8.55 -16.53 7.55
C PHE A 298 8.28 -16.27 9.04
N VAL A 299 7.99 -17.32 9.83
CA VAL A 299 7.70 -17.20 11.27
C VAL A 299 8.94 -16.83 12.08
N HIS A 300 10.12 -17.26 11.65
CA HIS A 300 11.37 -16.94 12.32
C HIS A 300 11.78 -15.46 12.19
N ARG A 301 11.35 -14.80 11.11
CA ARG A 301 11.66 -13.39 10.81
C ARG A 301 10.67 -12.45 11.46
#